data_AF-A0A0D9XMY1-F1
#
_entry.id   AF-A0A0D9XMY1-F1
#
_cell.length_a   1.000
_cell.length_b   1.000
_cell.length_c   1.000
_cell.angle_alpha   90.00
_cell.angle_beta   90.00
_cell.angle_gamma   90.00
#
_symmetry.space_group_name_H-M   'P 1'
#
loop_
_entity.id
_entity.type
_entity.pdbx_description
1 polymer ?
#
loop_
_entity_poly.entity_id
_entity_poly.type
_entity_poly.pdbx_seq_one_letter_code
_entity_poly.pdbx_strand_id
1 'polypeptide(L)'
;MPATKATCNKCIFDGNLLQTKIHNIGATLVGVDKFGNKYYEKLHDTQYGRHRWVEYAEKGRYNASQVPPEWHGWLHHITDSTGDELLEKNAKAYIVDHKENFSGEGEELIYHSKGHALNPGQRDWTRYQPWEPKKEEAS
;
A
#
# COMPACT_ATOMS: atom_id res chain seq x y z
N MET A 1 -23.43 14.21 3.12
CA MET A 1 -22.39 14.95 2.36
C MET A 1 -21.97 16.21 3.14
N PRO A 2 -20.79 16.19 3.77
CA PRO A 2 -19.96 17.39 3.88
C PRO A 2 -18.47 17.02 3.76
N ALA A 3 -17.86 17.12 2.57
CA ALA A 3 -16.46 16.70 2.37
C ALA A 3 -15.61 17.66 1.53
N THR A 4 -16.02 18.93 1.38
CA THR A 4 -15.31 19.88 0.51
C THR A 4 -14.55 21.00 1.24
N LYS A 5 -14.84 21.30 2.52
CA LYS A 5 -14.13 22.37 3.25
C LYS A 5 -12.92 21.90 4.09
N ALA A 6 -12.95 20.69 4.64
CA ALA A 6 -11.88 20.21 5.54
C ALA A 6 -10.56 19.87 4.80
N THR A 7 -10.64 19.57 3.50
CA THR A 7 -9.49 19.14 2.68
C THR A 7 -8.58 20.28 2.25
N CYS A 8 -9.05 21.54 2.22
CA CYS A 8 -8.27 22.68 1.73
C CYS A 8 -7.22 23.18 2.74
N ASN A 9 -7.49 23.10 4.06
CA ASN A 9 -6.60 23.66 5.08
C ASN A 9 -5.29 22.87 5.28
N LYS A 10 -5.29 21.54 5.02
CA LYS A 10 -4.06 20.72 5.14
C LYS A 10 -3.02 21.05 4.07
N CYS A 11 -3.45 21.50 2.88
CA CYS A 11 -2.53 21.90 1.80
C CYS A 11 -1.67 23.11 2.17
N ILE A 12 -2.09 23.90 3.16
CA ILE A 12 -1.36 25.11 3.58
C ILE A 12 -0.06 24.71 4.30
N PHE A 13 -0.08 23.63 5.07
CA PHE A 13 1.06 23.15 5.85
C PHE A 13 1.83 22.02 5.16
N ASP A 14 1.23 21.38 4.15
CA ASP A 14 1.85 20.33 3.35
C ASP A 14 2.02 20.79 1.89
N GLY A 15 3.27 21.13 1.54
CA GLY A 15 3.63 21.63 0.21
C GLY A 15 3.42 20.60 -0.91
N ASN A 16 3.53 19.30 -0.63
CA ASN A 16 3.31 18.26 -1.63
C ASN A 16 1.82 18.16 -1.98
N LEU A 17 0.97 18.28 -0.97
CA LEU A 17 -0.47 18.30 -1.16
C LEU A 17 -0.90 19.55 -1.96
N LEU A 18 -0.27 20.70 -1.71
CA LEU A 18 -0.50 21.90 -2.52
C LEU A 18 -0.07 21.69 -3.97
N GLN A 19 1.12 21.14 -4.21
CA GLN A 19 1.63 20.90 -5.56
C GLN A 19 0.72 19.96 -6.36
N THR A 20 0.26 18.87 -5.74
CA THR A 20 -0.69 17.94 -6.37
C THR A 20 -2.02 18.64 -6.68
N LYS A 21 -2.53 19.50 -5.79
CA LYS A 21 -3.73 20.30 -6.09
C LYS A 21 -3.54 21.27 -7.25
N ILE A 22 -2.36 21.84 -7.43
CA ILE A 22 -2.03 22.67 -8.60
C ILE A 22 -2.01 21.81 -9.87
N HIS A 23 -1.36 20.64 -9.83
CA HIS A 23 -1.33 19.73 -10.99
C HIS A 23 -2.72 19.24 -11.40
N ASN A 24 -3.63 19.06 -10.45
CA ASN A 24 -5.01 18.66 -10.73
C ASN A 24 -5.78 19.70 -11.57
N ILE A 25 -5.34 20.97 -11.59
CA ILE A 25 -5.96 22.00 -12.43
C ILE A 25 -5.66 21.68 -13.90
N GLY A 26 -6.70 21.26 -14.63
CA GLY A 26 -6.59 20.83 -16.02
C GLY A 26 -6.14 19.38 -16.22
N ALA A 27 -6.15 18.57 -15.17
CA ALA A 27 -5.94 17.13 -15.27
C ALA A 27 -7.26 16.37 -15.43
N THR A 28 -7.23 15.22 -16.09
CA THR A 28 -8.37 14.31 -16.22
C THR A 28 -8.31 13.26 -15.11
N LEU A 29 -9.45 12.97 -14.49
CA LEU A 29 -9.58 11.86 -13.55
C LEU A 29 -9.75 10.57 -14.34
N VAL A 30 -8.80 9.65 -14.20
CA VAL A 30 -8.81 8.36 -14.92
C VAL A 30 -9.58 7.31 -14.14
N GLY A 31 -9.39 7.24 -12.82
CA GLY A 31 -10.09 6.28 -11.98
C GLY A 31 -9.87 6.50 -10.49
N VAL A 32 -10.56 5.69 -9.69
CA VAL A 32 -10.50 5.71 -8.22
C VAL A 32 -10.40 4.28 -7.73
N ASP A 33 -9.41 3.99 -6.89
CA ASP A 33 -9.25 2.64 -6.33
C ASP A 33 -10.22 2.37 -5.17
N LYS A 34 -10.17 1.14 -4.65
CA LYS A 34 -10.96 0.70 -3.49
C LYS A 34 -10.62 1.42 -2.18
N PHE A 35 -9.44 2.04 -2.09
CA PHE A 35 -8.99 2.81 -0.92
C PHE A 35 -9.38 4.29 -1.02
N GLY A 36 -9.93 4.71 -2.16
CA GLY A 36 -10.33 6.09 -2.45
C GLY A 36 -9.22 6.96 -3.05
N ASN A 37 -8.05 6.39 -3.36
CA ASN A 37 -6.98 7.10 -4.06
C ASN A 37 -7.44 7.43 -5.48
N LYS A 38 -7.16 8.66 -5.91
CA LYS A 38 -7.61 9.17 -7.21
C LYS A 38 -6.43 9.26 -8.17
N TYR A 39 -6.59 8.70 -9.35
CA TYR A 39 -5.56 8.64 -10.37
C TYR A 39 -5.85 9.67 -11.46
N TYR A 40 -4.88 10.53 -11.71
CA TYR A 40 -5.00 11.64 -12.65
C TYR A 40 -4.00 11.51 -13.79
N GLU A 41 -4.43 11.91 -14.97
CA GLU A 41 -3.59 12.01 -16.15
C GLU A 41 -3.69 13.42 -16.75
N LYS A 42 -2.58 13.91 -17.31
CA LYS A 42 -2.54 15.14 -18.08
C LYS A 42 -1.55 15.01 -19.23
N LEU A 43 -2.06 14.58 -20.39
CA LEU A 43 -1.27 14.28 -21.59
C LEU A 43 -0.69 15.51 -22.30
N HIS A 44 -1.32 16.67 -22.14
CA HIS A 44 -0.92 17.92 -22.78
C HIS A 44 -0.32 18.89 -21.75
N ASP A 45 0.65 19.71 -22.19
CA ASP A 45 1.28 20.76 -21.38
C ASP A 45 2.00 20.28 -20.11
N THR A 46 2.44 19.02 -20.08
CA THR A 46 3.23 18.45 -18.97
C THR A 46 4.50 17.79 -19.48
N GLN A 47 5.51 17.75 -18.60
CA GLN A 47 6.75 17.03 -18.87
C GLN A 47 6.49 15.52 -18.86
N TYR A 48 7.11 14.80 -19.81
CA TYR A 48 7.11 13.35 -19.82
C TYR A 48 7.57 12.77 -18.47
N GLY A 49 6.86 11.76 -17.97
CA GLY A 49 7.06 11.19 -16.63
C GLY A 49 6.31 11.89 -15.48
N ARG A 50 5.75 13.09 -15.69
CA ARG A 50 4.90 13.80 -14.70
C ARG A 50 3.43 13.88 -15.12
N HIS A 51 3.06 13.26 -16.23
CA HIS A 51 1.70 13.30 -16.76
C HIS A 51 0.74 12.37 -16.01
N ARG A 52 1.23 11.38 -15.25
CA ARG A 52 0.42 10.51 -14.39
C ARG A 52 0.81 10.72 -12.93
N TRP A 53 -0.17 10.88 -12.06
CA TRP A 53 0.05 10.91 -10.62
C TRP A 53 -1.17 10.40 -9.85
N VAL A 54 -0.94 10.10 -8.58
CA VAL A 54 -1.98 9.70 -7.63
C VAL A 54 -2.18 10.78 -6.58
N GLU A 55 -3.44 11.05 -6.28
CA GLU A 55 -3.85 11.80 -5.10
C GLU A 55 -4.40 10.81 -4.05
N TYR A 56 -3.61 10.55 -3.00
CA TYR A 56 -4.03 9.66 -1.91
C TYR A 56 -5.29 10.15 -1.20
N ALA A 57 -6.20 9.25 -0.82
CA ALA A 57 -7.39 9.60 -0.03
C ALA A 57 -7.00 10.12 1.35
N GLU A 58 -6.07 9.44 2.01
CA GLU A 58 -5.58 9.84 3.32
C GLU A 58 -4.62 11.03 3.20
N LYS A 59 -4.97 12.15 3.85
CA LYS A 59 -4.18 13.39 3.82
C LYS A 59 -3.26 13.58 5.02
N GLY A 60 -3.29 12.66 5.98
CA GLY A 60 -2.53 12.75 7.22
C GLY A 60 -1.21 12.00 7.14
N ARG A 61 -1.27 10.71 6.79
CA ARG A 61 -0.12 9.83 6.65
C ARG A 61 -0.19 9.08 5.32
N TYR A 62 -0.05 9.81 4.22
CA TYR A 62 0.01 9.17 2.91
C TYR A 62 1.35 8.44 2.74
N ASN A 63 1.32 7.26 2.15
CA ASN A 63 2.50 6.43 1.91
C ASN A 63 2.46 5.88 0.47
N ALA A 64 3.62 5.83 -0.20
CA ALA A 64 3.73 5.30 -1.56
C ALA A 64 3.21 3.86 -1.70
N SER A 65 3.32 3.05 -0.64
CA SER A 65 2.83 1.67 -0.63
C SER A 65 1.31 1.53 -0.55
N GLN A 66 0.54 2.61 -0.43
CA GLN A 66 -0.93 2.57 -0.41
C GLN A 66 -1.54 2.34 -1.81
N VAL A 67 -0.75 2.52 -2.87
CA VAL A 67 -1.19 2.23 -4.24
C VAL A 67 -1.30 0.71 -4.42
N PRO A 68 -2.47 0.18 -4.82
CA PRO A 68 -2.64 -1.24 -5.05
C PRO A 68 -1.96 -1.70 -6.35
N PRO A 69 -1.69 -3.01 -6.50
CA PRO A 69 -0.88 -3.54 -7.60
C PRO A 69 -1.47 -3.25 -8.98
N GLU A 70 -2.80 -3.20 -9.11
CA GLU A 70 -3.48 -2.88 -10.36
C GLU A 70 -3.18 -1.45 -10.84
N TRP A 71 -3.09 -0.49 -9.93
CA TRP A 71 -2.80 0.91 -10.27
C TRP A 71 -1.30 1.22 -10.30
N HIS A 72 -0.48 0.41 -9.61
CA HIS A 72 0.97 0.56 -9.57
C HIS A 72 1.59 0.47 -10.98
N GLY A 73 1.16 -0.49 -11.80
CA GLY A 73 1.68 -0.65 -13.17
C GLY A 73 1.42 0.58 -14.05
N TRP A 74 0.20 1.11 -14.00
CA TRP A 74 -0.22 2.29 -14.76
C TRP A 74 0.52 3.56 -14.31
N LEU A 75 0.63 3.76 -12.99
CA LEU A 75 1.31 4.90 -12.39
C LEU A 75 2.81 4.94 -12.73
N HIS A 76 3.45 3.76 -12.77
CA HIS A 76 4.88 3.62 -13.08
C HIS A 76 5.18 3.51 -14.58
N HIS A 77 4.19 3.75 -15.46
CA HIS A 77 4.35 3.69 -16.92
C HIS A 77 4.85 2.32 -17.41
N ILE A 78 4.54 1.23 -16.68
CA ILE A 78 4.87 -0.14 -17.08
C ILE A 78 3.83 -0.65 -18.09
N THR A 79 2.58 -0.23 -17.91
CA THR A 79 1.44 -0.58 -18.78
C THR A 79 0.52 0.61 -18.93
N ASP A 80 -0.18 0.69 -20.06
CA ASP A 80 -1.19 1.70 -20.33
C ASP A 80 -2.60 1.26 -19.94
N SER A 81 -2.80 -0.03 -19.63
CA SER A 81 -4.07 -0.50 -19.06
C SER A 81 -4.31 0.14 -17.70
N THR A 82 -5.52 0.64 -17.50
CA THR A 82 -5.96 1.23 -16.23
C THR A 82 -6.06 0.16 -15.13
N GLY A 83 -6.07 0.59 -13.86
CA GLY A 83 -6.21 -0.34 -12.74
C GLY A 83 -7.52 -1.13 -12.80
N ASP A 84 -8.60 -0.52 -13.28
CA ASP A 84 -9.91 -1.17 -13.42
C ASP A 84 -9.88 -2.30 -14.46
N GLU A 85 -9.25 -2.07 -15.62
CA GLU A 85 -9.06 -3.11 -16.64
C GLU A 85 -8.23 -4.30 -16.13
N LEU A 86 -7.20 -4.03 -15.32
CA LEU A 86 -6.36 -5.09 -14.75
C LEU A 86 -7.11 -5.85 -13.64
N LEU A 87 -7.94 -5.18 -12.86
CA LEU A 87 -8.78 -5.80 -11.85
C LEU A 87 -9.75 -6.83 -12.47
N GLU A 88 -10.31 -6.52 -13.65
CA GLU A 88 -11.17 -7.43 -14.40
C GLU A 88 -10.44 -8.67 -14.93
N LYS A 89 -9.17 -8.51 -15.34
CA LYS A 89 -8.33 -9.60 -15.89
C LYS A 89 -7.79 -10.55 -14.81
N ASN A 90 -7.75 -10.12 -13.55
CA ASN A 90 -7.09 -10.87 -12.48
C ASN A 90 -7.94 -12.04 -11.93
N ALA A 91 -7.40 -13.26 -12.00
CA ALA A 91 -8.04 -14.45 -11.44
C ALA A 91 -7.96 -14.48 -9.90
N LYS A 92 -9.12 -14.45 -9.23
CA LYS A 92 -9.22 -14.19 -7.78
C LYS A 92 -8.87 -15.36 -6.84
N ALA A 93 -8.55 -16.55 -7.36
CA ALA A 93 -8.53 -17.77 -6.55
C ALA A 93 -7.53 -17.77 -5.37
N TYR A 94 -6.43 -17.02 -5.48
CA TYR A 94 -5.36 -16.98 -4.48
C TYR A 94 -4.87 -15.56 -4.19
N ILE A 95 -5.49 -14.54 -4.78
CA ILE A 95 -5.05 -13.15 -4.63
C ILE A 95 -5.49 -12.66 -3.25
N VAL A 96 -4.53 -12.12 -2.50
CA VAL A 96 -4.77 -11.47 -1.22
C VAL A 96 -5.02 -9.98 -1.47
N ASP A 97 -5.91 -9.40 -0.68
CA ASP A 97 -6.13 -7.97 -0.71
C ASP A 97 -4.86 -7.18 -0.39
N HIS A 98 -4.63 -6.12 -1.16
CA HIS A 98 -3.54 -5.18 -0.94
C HIS A 98 -3.50 -4.69 0.51
N LYS A 99 -2.30 -4.69 1.09
CA LYS A 99 -1.98 -4.12 2.39
C LYS A 99 -0.81 -3.17 2.20
N GLU A 100 -0.91 -1.98 2.76
CA GLU A 100 0.20 -1.04 2.77
C GLU A 100 1.39 -1.61 3.58
N ASN A 101 2.56 -0.99 3.42
CA ASN A 101 3.72 -1.41 4.18
C ASN A 101 3.70 -0.83 5.60
N PHE A 102 3.44 -1.68 6.59
CA PHE A 102 3.44 -1.34 8.03
C PHE A 102 4.83 -1.38 8.69
N SER A 103 5.90 -1.31 7.91
CA SER A 103 7.26 -1.27 8.45
C SER A 103 7.43 -0.08 9.41
N GLY A 104 7.74 -0.37 10.68
CA GLY A 104 7.88 0.63 11.75
C GLY A 104 6.59 0.90 12.55
N GLU A 105 5.45 0.33 12.16
CA GLU A 105 4.17 0.47 12.90
C GLU A 105 3.94 -0.67 13.90
N GLY A 106 4.91 -0.90 14.79
CA GLY A 106 4.82 -1.88 15.86
C GLY A 106 5.10 -3.34 15.44
N GLU A 107 5.54 -4.15 16.40
CA GLU A 107 6.07 -5.49 16.14
C GLU A 107 5.01 -6.48 15.62
N GLU A 108 3.72 -6.27 15.93
CA GLU A 108 2.64 -7.18 15.53
C GLU A 108 2.25 -7.03 14.05
N LEU A 109 2.37 -5.84 13.48
CA LEU A 109 2.05 -5.58 12.07
C LEU A 109 3.20 -5.91 11.13
N ILE A 110 4.43 -5.96 11.65
CA ILE A 110 5.63 -6.23 10.87
C ILE A 110 5.82 -7.74 10.69
N TYR A 111 6.27 -8.13 9.51
CA TYR A 111 6.61 -9.52 9.26
C TYR A 111 7.86 -9.93 10.04
N HIS A 112 7.70 -10.96 10.87
CA HIS A 112 8.80 -11.62 11.58
C HIS A 112 9.11 -12.98 10.95
N SER A 113 10.40 -13.24 10.73
CA SER A 113 10.83 -14.56 10.26
C SER A 113 10.50 -15.65 11.27
N LYS A 114 10.41 -16.92 10.83
CA LYS A 114 10.00 -18.03 11.69
C LYS A 114 10.95 -18.28 12.87
N GLY A 115 12.21 -17.84 12.81
CA GLY A 115 13.17 -17.99 13.93
C GLY A 115 13.27 -16.76 14.83
N HIS A 116 12.58 -15.67 14.50
CA HIS A 116 12.68 -14.41 15.23
C HIS A 116 12.01 -14.54 16.61
N ALA A 117 12.63 -13.99 17.66
CA ALA A 117 12.14 -14.10 19.04
C ALA A 117 10.78 -13.41 19.28
N LEU A 118 10.45 -12.39 18.47
CA LEU A 118 9.15 -11.70 18.54
C LEU A 118 8.05 -12.41 17.72
N ASN A 119 8.39 -13.46 16.97
CA ASN A 119 7.40 -14.24 16.25
C ASN A 119 6.65 -15.16 17.24
N PRO A 120 5.32 -15.05 17.40
CA PRO A 120 4.57 -15.91 18.32
C PRO A 120 4.66 -17.40 17.95
N GLY A 121 4.93 -17.72 16.68
CA GLY A 121 5.13 -19.07 16.17
C GLY A 121 6.61 -19.42 15.97
N GLN A 122 7.47 -19.08 16.94
CA GLN A 122 8.91 -19.32 16.83
C GLN A 122 9.18 -20.81 16.54
N ARG A 123 9.77 -21.05 15.36
CA ARG A 123 10.05 -22.37 14.83
C ARG A 123 11.38 -22.87 15.38
N ASP A 124 11.35 -24.09 15.89
CA ASP A 124 12.56 -24.87 16.10
C ASP A 124 13.04 -25.49 14.79
N TRP A 125 14.34 -25.39 14.55
CA TRP A 125 15.02 -25.92 13.35
C TRP A 125 15.77 -27.23 13.64
N THR A 126 15.67 -27.79 14.85
CA THR A 126 16.20 -29.12 15.17
C THR A 126 15.71 -30.14 14.16
N ARG A 127 16.66 -30.84 13.53
CA ARG A 127 16.37 -31.88 12.52
C ARG A 127 16.22 -33.27 13.10
N TYR A 128 16.47 -33.40 14.40
CA TYR A 128 16.40 -34.64 15.16
C TYR A 128 15.57 -34.38 16.41
N GLN A 129 15.05 -35.46 16.99
CA GLN A 129 14.37 -35.41 18.29
C GLN A 129 15.36 -35.88 19.35
N PRO A 130 15.73 -35.04 20.34
CA PRO A 130 16.57 -35.49 21.44
C PRO A 130 15.85 -36.55 22.26
N TRP A 131 16.60 -37.47 22.85
CA TRP A 131 16.04 -38.42 23.80
C TRP A 131 15.72 -37.71 25.12
N GLU A 132 14.47 -37.80 25.58
CA GLU A 132 14.03 -37.25 26.87
C GLU A 132 13.90 -38.37 27.91
N PRO A 133 14.70 -38.36 29.00
CA PRO A 133 14.58 -39.35 30.07
C PRO A 133 13.26 -39.21 30.82
N LYS A 134 12.68 -40.33 31.25
CA LYS A 134 11.58 -40.32 32.22
C LYS A 134 12.13 -39.85 33.57
N LYS A 135 11.57 -38.79 34.16
CA LYS A 135 11.86 -38.43 35.55
C LYS A 135 11.31 -39.53 36.45
N GLU A 136 12.17 -40.25 37.15
CA GLU A 136 11.73 -41.14 38.23
C GLU A 136 11.23 -40.27 39.38
N GLU A 137 9.98 -40.48 39.80
CA GLU A 137 9.42 -39.82 40.99
C GLU A 137 10.16 -40.37 42.21
N ALA A 138 10.95 -39.51 42.87
CA ALA A 138 11.58 -39.85 44.14
C ALA A 138 10.46 -40.12 45.16
N SER A 139 10.29 -41.41 45.51
CA SER A 139 9.41 -41.88 46.59
C SER A 139 9.98 -41.57 47.97
#